data_AF-A0A415DGR6-F1
#
_entry.id   AF-A0A415DGR6-F1
#
_cell.length_a   1.000
_cell.length_b   1.000
_cell.length_c   1.000
_cell.angle_alpha   90.00
_cell.angle_beta   90.00
_cell.angle_gamma   90.00
#
_symmetry.space_group_name_H-M   'P 1'
#
loop_
_entity.id
_entity.type
_entity.pdbx_description
1 polymer ?
#
loop_
_entity_poly.entity_id
_entity_poly.type
_entity_poly.pdbx_seq_one_letter_code
_entity_poly.pdbx_strand_id
1 'polypeptide(L)'
;MDLFCTINRIEVLSEVNKITGYTGKQVEGKFDNIASTEDEENIIGSLYDESILQLFSSFAAYRPSLKSGSIFFDVPETFDISKKQVIEKDIMQFLMNEVCYRWFKITKPDEVDFYSMQGVRILDNIRTLFNMRIIPTKRPVRQMGF
;
A
#
# COMPACT_ATOMS: atom_id res chain seq x y z
N MET A 1 3.29 20.76 3.12
CA MET A 1 4.39 20.21 2.30
C MET A 1 3.86 18.96 1.65
N ASP A 2 4.25 18.66 0.41
CA ASP A 2 3.70 17.53 -0.32
C ASP A 2 4.70 16.37 -0.30
N LEU A 3 4.27 15.22 0.24
CA LEU A 3 4.99 13.96 0.12
C LEU A 3 4.44 13.23 -1.10
N PHE A 4 5.27 12.96 -2.10
CA PHE A 4 4.91 12.11 -3.22
C PHE A 4 5.56 10.74 -3.08
N CYS A 5 4.76 9.71 -3.27
CA CYS A 5 5.14 8.30 -3.26
C CYS A 5 4.91 7.73 -4.66
N THR A 6 5.99 7.31 -5.33
CA THR A 6 5.87 6.69 -6.65
C THR A 6 5.29 5.28 -6.50
N ILE A 7 4.27 4.95 -7.28
CA ILE A 7 3.70 3.60 -7.30
C ILE A 7 3.85 2.99 -8.67
N ASN A 8 4.55 1.87 -8.71
CA ASN A 8 4.66 1.08 -9.92
C ASN A 8 3.49 0.09 -10.01
N ARG A 9 2.37 0.54 -10.61
CA ARG A 9 1.19 -0.32 -10.83
C ARG A 9 1.56 -1.62 -11.55
N ILE A 10 2.43 -1.54 -12.56
CA ILE A 10 2.85 -2.70 -13.36
C ILE A 10 3.56 -3.71 -12.47
N GLU A 11 4.45 -3.26 -11.59
CA GLU A 11 5.17 -4.12 -10.66
C GLU A 11 4.24 -4.75 -9.61
N VAL A 12 3.33 -3.98 -9.01
CA VAL A 12 2.35 -4.52 -8.05
C VAL A 12 1.51 -5.60 -8.71
N LEU A 13 0.96 -5.35 -9.89
CA LEU A 13 0.14 -6.32 -10.61
C LEU A 13 0.94 -7.54 -11.07
N SER A 14 2.19 -7.35 -11.49
CA SER A 14 3.09 -8.45 -11.86
C SER A 14 3.36 -9.38 -10.67
N GLU A 15 3.64 -8.83 -9.49
CA GLU A 15 3.86 -9.63 -8.28
C GLU A 15 2.58 -10.33 -7.81
N VAL A 16 1.43 -9.63 -7.85
CA VAL A 16 0.13 -10.25 -7.55
C VAL A 16 -0.13 -11.42 -8.50
N ASN A 17 0.07 -11.25 -9.81
CA ASN A 17 -0.14 -12.31 -10.79
C ASN A 17 0.77 -13.52 -10.57
N LYS A 18 2.01 -13.32 -10.10
CA LYS A 18 2.89 -14.44 -9.72
C LYS A 18 2.32 -15.21 -8.54
N ILE A 19 1.75 -14.52 -7.55
CA ILE A 19 1.14 -15.12 -6.37
C ILE A 19 -0.14 -15.86 -6.77
N THR A 20 -1.09 -15.18 -7.42
CA THR A 20 -2.41 -15.72 -7.75
C THR A 20 -2.36 -16.77 -8.86
N GLY A 21 -1.50 -16.60 -9.86
CA GLY A 21 -1.31 -17.55 -10.96
C GLY A 21 -0.62 -18.85 -10.54
N TYR A 22 0.21 -18.83 -9.49
CA TYR A 22 0.74 -20.05 -8.88
C TYR A 22 -0.36 -20.81 -8.14
N THR A 23 -1.25 -20.09 -7.45
CA THR A 23 -2.37 -20.68 -6.71
C THR A 23 -3.40 -21.31 -7.65
N GLY A 24 -3.73 -20.67 -8.78
CA GLY A 24 -4.70 -21.19 -9.76
C GLY A 24 -4.34 -22.56 -10.36
N LYS A 25 -3.04 -22.82 -10.59
CA LYS A 25 -2.56 -24.12 -11.10
C LYS A 25 -2.69 -25.29 -10.11
N GLN A 26 -2.80 -25.02 -8.81
CA GLN A 26 -2.97 -26.07 -7.80
C GLN A 26 -4.44 -26.40 -7.50
N VAL A 27 -5.39 -25.64 -8.04
CA VAL A 27 -6.84 -25.89 -7.84
C VAL A 27 -7.44 -26.63 -9.04
N GLU A 28 -6.69 -27.61 -9.58
CA GLU A 28 -7.22 -28.61 -10.52
C GLU A 28 -8.37 -29.36 -9.84
N GLY A 29 -9.61 -28.95 -10.12
CA GLY A 29 -10.81 -29.66 -9.73
C GLY A 29 -11.97 -28.83 -9.17
N LYS A 30 -11.83 -27.51 -8.95
CA LYS A 30 -12.97 -26.67 -8.50
C LYS A 30 -13.14 -25.33 -9.22
N PHE A 31 -12.19 -24.90 -10.05
CA PHE A 31 -12.15 -23.57 -10.69
C PHE A 31 -12.39 -23.57 -12.21
N ASP A 32 -13.15 -24.51 -12.74
CA ASP A 32 -13.46 -24.59 -14.18
C ASP A 32 -14.28 -23.40 -14.75
N ASN A 33 -14.47 -22.30 -14.02
CA ASN A 33 -15.41 -21.22 -14.39
C ASN A 33 -14.95 -19.77 -14.14
N ILE A 34 -13.67 -19.50 -13.86
CA ILE A 34 -13.13 -18.12 -13.94
C ILE A 34 -12.19 -18.12 -15.14
N ALA A 35 -12.77 -18.03 -16.33
CA ALA A 35 -12.75 -16.81 -17.15
C ALA A 35 -11.40 -16.66 -17.88
N SER A 36 -11.40 -16.03 -19.04
CA SER A 36 -10.19 -15.91 -19.85
C SER A 36 -9.10 -15.17 -19.06
N THR A 37 -7.82 -15.37 -19.39
CA THR A 37 -6.70 -14.64 -18.74
C THR A 37 -6.89 -13.11 -18.75
N GLU A 38 -7.63 -12.60 -19.74
CA GLU A 38 -8.01 -11.19 -19.86
C GLU A 38 -9.08 -10.79 -18.81
N ASP A 39 -10.04 -11.66 -18.51
CA ASP A 39 -11.05 -11.41 -17.47
C ASP A 39 -10.43 -11.40 -16.07
N GLU A 40 -9.46 -12.28 -15.80
CA GLU A 40 -8.72 -12.29 -14.53
C GLU A 40 -7.91 -11.00 -14.36
N GLU A 41 -7.20 -10.55 -15.40
CA GLU A 41 -6.45 -9.29 -15.37
C GLU A 41 -7.36 -8.09 -15.10
N ASN A 42 -8.56 -8.07 -15.68
CA ASN A 42 -9.56 -7.02 -15.46
C ASN A 42 -10.09 -7.02 -14.02
N ILE A 43 -10.36 -8.21 -13.45
CA ILE A 43 -10.80 -8.33 -12.05
C ILE A 43 -9.68 -7.87 -11.11
N ILE A 44 -8.45 -8.37 -11.28
CA ILE A 44 -7.31 -7.98 -10.45
C ILE A 44 -7.03 -6.48 -10.56
N GLY A 45 -7.15 -5.91 -11.76
CA GLY A 45 -7.06 -4.47 -11.99
C GLY A 45 -8.09 -3.68 -11.17
N SER A 46 -9.34 -4.15 -11.13
CA SER A 46 -10.40 -3.53 -10.34
C SER A 46 -10.14 -3.65 -8.84
N LEU A 47 -9.66 -4.81 -8.37
CA LEU A 47 -9.28 -5.02 -6.97
C LEU A 47 -8.11 -4.12 -6.54
N TYR A 48 -7.17 -3.85 -7.45
CA TYR A 48 -6.10 -2.88 -7.21
C TYR A 48 -6.64 -1.47 -7.00
N ASP A 49 -7.58 -1.03 -7.84
CA ASP A 49 -8.20 0.30 -7.70
C ASP A 49 -8.96 0.42 -6.37
N GLU A 50 -9.68 -0.63 -5.95
CA GLU A 50 -10.30 -0.67 -4.62
C GLU A 50 -9.27 -0.62 -3.47
N SER A 51 -8.12 -1.27 -3.65
CA SER A 51 -7.03 -1.27 -2.66
C SER A 51 -6.42 0.14 -2.50
N ILE A 52 -6.31 0.90 -3.60
CA ILE A 52 -5.93 2.31 -3.58
C ILE A 52 -6.96 3.15 -2.81
N LEU A 53 -8.26 2.93 -3.05
CA LEU A 53 -9.31 3.65 -2.32
C LEU A 53 -9.30 3.33 -0.81
N GLN A 54 -8.99 2.09 -0.43
CA GLN A 54 -8.83 1.69 0.96
C GLN A 54 -7.64 2.40 1.62
N LEU A 55 -6.51 2.52 0.91
CA LEU A 55 -5.36 3.30 1.36
C LEU A 55 -5.76 4.78 1.54
N PHE A 56 -6.45 5.37 0.55
CA PHE A 56 -6.88 6.77 0.62
C PHE A 56 -7.77 7.04 1.82
N SER A 57 -8.73 6.15 2.07
CA SER A 57 -9.63 6.23 3.22
C SER A 57 -8.85 6.14 4.54
N SER A 58 -7.86 5.25 4.61
CA SER A 58 -7.02 5.06 5.80
C SER A 58 -6.12 6.25 6.13
N PHE A 59 -5.79 7.06 5.12
CA PHE A 59 -4.89 8.21 5.24
C PHE A 59 -5.59 9.54 4.87
N ALA A 60 -6.92 9.60 4.95
CA ALA A 60 -7.73 10.74 4.51
C ALA A 60 -7.31 12.08 5.13
N ALA A 61 -6.77 12.07 6.36
CA ALA A 61 -6.24 13.24 7.04
C ALA A 61 -5.10 13.95 6.27
N TYR A 62 -4.36 13.20 5.45
CA TYR A 62 -3.30 13.70 4.58
C TYR A 62 -3.77 13.94 3.14
N ARG A 63 -5.09 14.00 2.90
CA ARG A 63 -5.72 14.34 1.61
C ARG A 63 -5.08 13.65 0.40
N PRO A 64 -5.01 12.30 0.42
CA PRO A 64 -4.29 11.57 -0.61
C PRO A 64 -4.91 11.75 -1.99
N SER A 65 -4.07 11.84 -3.03
CA SER A 65 -4.54 11.92 -4.42
C SER A 65 -3.62 11.18 -5.37
N LEU A 66 -4.18 10.61 -6.44
CA LEU A 66 -3.43 9.91 -7.48
C LEU A 66 -3.20 10.86 -8.66
N LYS A 67 -1.93 11.09 -9.04
CA LYS A 67 -1.57 11.89 -10.22
C LYS A 67 -0.41 11.21 -10.94
N SER A 68 -0.57 10.94 -12.23
CA SER A 68 0.49 10.37 -13.10
C SER A 68 1.17 9.13 -12.52
N GLY A 69 0.42 8.21 -11.90
CA GLY A 69 0.96 6.98 -11.31
C GLY A 69 1.68 7.16 -9.96
N SER A 70 1.60 8.33 -9.34
CA SER A 70 2.14 8.58 -8.00
C SER A 70 1.01 8.99 -7.05
N ILE A 71 1.11 8.56 -5.79
CA ILE A 71 0.22 9.03 -4.72
C ILE A 71 0.88 10.23 -4.05
N PHE A 72 0.11 11.30 -3.89
CA PHE A 72 0.50 12.50 -3.18
C PHE A 72 -0.23 12.56 -1.85
N PHE A 73 0.48 12.98 -0.80
CA PHE A 73 -0.05 13.21 0.53
C PHE A 73 0.33 14.61 1.01
N ASP A 74 -0.66 15.34 1.52
CA ASP A 74 -0.49 16.62 2.19
C ASP A 74 0.02 16.36 3.63
N VAL A 75 1.33 16.49 3.83
CA VAL A 75 1.97 16.26 5.13
C VAL A 75 2.34 17.58 5.82
N PRO A 76 2.39 17.62 7.17
CA PRO A 76 2.90 18.77 7.90
C PRO A 76 4.36 19.07 7.54
N GLU A 77 4.76 20.34 7.62
CA GLU A 77 6.16 20.75 7.38
C GLU A 77 7.16 20.10 8.34
N THR A 78 6.68 19.68 9.51
CA THR A 78 7.46 18.98 10.53
C THR A 78 7.61 17.49 10.24
N PHE A 79 7.08 16.97 9.13
CA PHE A 79 7.20 15.57 8.74
C PHE A 79 8.68 15.17 8.51
N ASP A 80 9.06 14.00 9.03
CA ASP A 80 10.40 13.46 8.83
C ASP A 80 10.54 12.82 7.43
N ILE A 81 11.07 13.60 6.47
CA ILE A 81 11.22 13.15 5.09
C ILE A 81 12.15 11.94 4.91
N SER A 82 13.01 11.63 5.91
CA SER A 82 13.84 10.42 5.86
C SER A 82 13.01 9.13 5.82
N LYS A 83 11.73 9.19 6.21
CA LYS A 83 10.80 8.05 6.18
C LYS A 83 10.18 7.78 4.82
N LYS A 84 10.33 8.68 3.85
CA LYS A 84 9.71 8.58 2.52
C LYS A 84 9.92 7.21 1.86
N GLN A 85 11.16 6.75 1.76
CA GLN A 85 11.47 5.50 1.05
C GLN A 85 10.85 4.27 1.73
N VAL A 86 10.81 4.27 3.07
CA VAL A 86 10.17 3.18 3.83
C VAL A 86 8.66 3.20 3.62
N ILE A 87 8.05 4.39 3.63
CA ILE A 87 6.62 4.55 3.33
C ILE A 87 6.28 4.08 1.92
N GLU A 88 7.08 4.45 0.90
CA GLU A 88 6.87 4.00 -0.48
C GLU A 88 6.87 2.47 -0.57
N LYS A 89 7.86 1.83 0.06
CA LYS A 89 7.95 0.37 0.11
C LYS A 89 6.76 -0.27 0.82
N ASP A 90 6.38 0.25 1.97
CA ASP A 90 5.25 -0.27 2.75
C ASP A 90 3.92 -0.09 2.00
N ILE A 91 3.73 1.03 1.29
CA ILE A 91 2.55 1.24 0.44
C ILE A 91 2.48 0.19 -0.67
N MET A 92 3.60 -0.07 -1.36
CA MET A 92 3.64 -1.12 -2.39
C MET A 92 3.30 -2.49 -1.79
N GLN A 93 3.85 -2.80 -0.62
CA GLN A 93 3.59 -4.08 0.03
C GLN A 93 2.15 -4.20 0.55
N PHE A 94 1.57 -3.11 1.04
CA PHE A 94 0.16 -3.05 1.37
C PHE A 94 -0.70 -3.37 0.15
N LEU A 95 -0.47 -2.69 -0.98
CA LEU A 95 -1.27 -2.89 -2.19
C LEU A 95 -1.20 -4.34 -2.70
N MET A 96 -0.01 -4.95 -2.71
CA MET A 96 0.13 -6.36 -3.09
C MET A 96 -0.70 -7.28 -2.17
N ASN A 97 -0.60 -7.10 -0.85
CA ASN A 97 -1.31 -7.94 0.11
C ASN A 97 -2.83 -7.70 0.07
N GLU A 98 -3.27 -6.46 -0.07
CA GLU A 98 -4.68 -6.11 -0.12
C GLU A 98 -5.37 -6.66 -1.37
N VAL A 99 -4.69 -6.60 -2.53
CA VAL A 99 -5.20 -7.22 -3.77
C VAL A 99 -5.27 -8.74 -3.62
N CYS A 100 -4.22 -9.38 -3.08
CA CYS A 100 -4.23 -10.82 -2.82
C CYS A 100 -5.34 -11.21 -1.82
N TYR A 101 -5.52 -10.45 -0.74
CA TYR A 101 -6.60 -10.65 0.22
C TYR A 101 -7.97 -10.61 -0.47
N ARG A 102 -8.23 -9.58 -1.29
CA ARG A 102 -9.49 -9.44 -2.02
C ARG A 102 -9.70 -10.57 -3.03
N TRP A 103 -8.66 -10.94 -3.75
CA TRP A 103 -8.71 -12.05 -4.71
C TRP A 103 -9.00 -13.37 -4.01
N PHE A 104 -8.23 -13.74 -2.98
CA PHE A 104 -8.40 -14.99 -2.25
C PHE A 104 -9.69 -15.06 -1.45
N LYS A 105 -10.26 -13.92 -1.07
CA LYS A 105 -11.62 -13.90 -0.50
C LYS A 105 -12.66 -14.45 -1.47
N ILE A 106 -12.43 -14.32 -2.77
CA ILE A 106 -13.27 -14.85 -3.84
C ILE A 106 -12.81 -16.27 -4.22
N THR A 107 -11.50 -16.51 -4.27
CA THR A 107 -10.95 -17.71 -4.91
C THR A 107 -10.45 -18.80 -3.95
N LYS A 108 -9.87 -18.44 -2.80
CA LYS A 108 -9.30 -19.40 -1.85
C LYS A 108 -9.37 -18.87 -0.40
N PRO A 109 -10.51 -19.04 0.28
CA PRO A 109 -10.76 -18.46 1.60
C PRO A 109 -9.72 -18.82 2.66
N ASP A 110 -9.08 -20.00 2.56
CA ASP A 110 -8.11 -20.50 3.54
C ASP A 110 -6.80 -19.67 3.57
N GLU A 111 -6.47 -18.94 2.52
CA GLU A 111 -5.27 -18.08 2.47
C GLU A 111 -5.53 -16.63 2.88
N VAL A 112 -6.80 -16.25 3.04
CA VAL A 112 -7.26 -14.87 3.27
C VAL A 112 -6.69 -14.27 4.54
N ASP A 113 -6.65 -15.06 5.62
CA ASP A 113 -6.22 -14.58 6.94
C ASP A 113 -4.78 -14.09 6.95
N PHE A 114 -3.89 -14.77 6.21
CA PHE A 114 -2.50 -14.36 6.08
C PHE A 114 -2.39 -12.97 5.46
N TYR A 115 -3.00 -12.77 4.28
CA TYR A 115 -2.93 -11.50 3.56
C TYR A 115 -3.66 -10.37 4.29
N SER A 116 -4.77 -10.67 4.96
CA SER A 116 -5.48 -9.72 5.83
C SER A 116 -4.60 -9.24 6.98
N MET A 117 -3.97 -10.17 7.71
CA MET A 117 -3.10 -9.84 8.84
C MET A 117 -1.88 -9.03 8.39
N GLN A 118 -1.28 -9.37 7.24
CA GLN A 118 -0.18 -8.58 6.67
C GLN A 118 -0.64 -7.18 6.30
N GLY A 119 -1.79 -7.03 5.65
CA GLY A 119 -2.36 -5.73 5.28
C GLY A 119 -2.55 -4.80 6.48
N VAL A 120 -3.16 -5.31 7.56
CA VAL A 120 -3.35 -4.54 8.81
C VAL A 120 -2.02 -4.12 9.42
N ARG A 121 -1.07 -5.05 9.56
CA ARG A 121 0.26 -4.77 10.13
C ARG A 121 1.01 -3.68 9.35
N ILE A 122 0.94 -3.74 8.02
CA ILE A 122 1.60 -2.76 7.15
C ILE A 122 0.92 -1.39 7.26
N LEU A 123 -0.41 -1.33 7.28
CA LEU A 123 -1.13 -0.06 7.48
C LEU A 123 -0.75 0.63 8.78
N ASP A 124 -0.62 -0.12 9.88
CA ASP A 124 -0.23 0.43 11.18
C ASP A 124 1.23 0.94 11.19
N ASN A 125 2.13 0.26 10.49
CA ASN A 125 3.50 0.74 10.27
C ASN A 125 3.50 2.06 9.49
N ILE A 126 2.76 2.13 8.37
CA ILE A 126 2.66 3.36 7.57
C ILE A 126 2.08 4.50 8.43
N ARG A 127 1.02 4.27 9.20
CA ARG A 127 0.44 5.26 10.13
C ARG A 127 1.46 5.78 11.13
N THR A 128 2.28 4.89 11.68
CA THR A 128 3.34 5.26 12.61
C THR A 128 4.37 6.18 11.93
N LEU A 129 4.81 5.82 10.72
CA LEU A 129 5.78 6.60 9.94
C LEU A 129 5.24 7.98 9.55
N PHE A 130 3.99 8.07 9.10
CA PHE A 130 3.31 9.34 8.78
C PHE A 130 3.20 10.31 9.96
N ASN A 131 3.25 9.79 11.20
CA ASN A 131 3.20 10.57 12.43
C ASN A 131 4.58 10.92 13.00
N MET A 132 5.67 10.43 12.42
CA MET A 132 7.02 10.85 12.82
C MET A 132 7.28 12.30 12.43
N ARG A 133 7.95 13.03 13.32
CA ARG A 133 8.25 14.45 13.18
C ARG A 133 9.73 14.71 13.41
N ILE A 134 10.27 15.69 12.70
CA ILE A 134 11.63 16.18 12.92
C ILE A 134 11.72 16.74 14.34
N ILE A 135 12.71 16.29 15.11
CA ILE A 135 12.98 16.84 16.44
C ILE A 135 13.63 18.22 16.26
N PRO A 136 13.08 19.29 16.85
CA PRO A 136 13.70 20.61 16.77
C PRO A 136 15.10 20.56 17.38
N THR A 137 16.12 20.94 16.61
CA THR A 137 17.46 21.18 17.16
C THR A 137 17.34 22.34 18.16
N LYS A 138 17.65 22.07 19.44
CA LYS A 138 17.63 23.10 20.50
C LYS A 138 18.46 24.29 20.02
N ARG A 139 17.86 25.49 20.00
CA ARG A 139 18.62 26.72 19.73
C ARG A 139 19.77 26.81 20.74
N PRO A 140 21.00 27.16 20.32
CA PRO A 140 22.09 27.37 21.27
C PRO A 140 21.64 28.41 22.29
N VAL A 141 21.84 28.12 23.57
CA VAL A 141 21.57 29.05 24.66
C VAL A 141 22.38 30.30 24.37
N ARG A 142 21.71 31.46 24.19
CA ARG A 142 22.43 32.74 24.10
C ARG A 142 23.27 32.86 25.36
N GLN A 143 24.58 32.91 25.23
CA GLN A 143 25.45 33.28 26.35
C GLN A 143 24.99 34.68 26.79
N MET A 144 24.36 34.76 27.95
CA MET A 144 24.16 36.04 28.61
C MET A 144 25.55 36.47 29.08
N GLY A 145 26.13 37.42 28.36
CA GLY A 145 27.33 38.11 28.83
C GLY A 145 26.99 38.81 30.14
N PHE A 146 27.78 38.53 31.17
CA PHE A 146 27.83 39.32 32.41
C PHE A 146 28.80 40.47 32.22
#